data_AF-A0AA90H2G8-F1
#
_entry.id   AF-A0AA90H2G8-F1
#
_cell.length_a   1.000
_cell.length_b   1.000
_cell.length_c   1.000
_cell.angle_alpha   90.00
_cell.angle_beta   90.00
_cell.angle_gamma   90.00
#
_symmetry.space_group_name_H-M   'P 1'
#
loop_
_entity.id
_entity.type
_entity.pdbx_description
1 polymer ?
#
loop_
_entity_poly.entity_id
_entity_poly.type
_entity_poly.pdbx_seq_one_letter_code
_entity_poly.pdbx_strand_id
1 'polypeptide(L)' 'MLDLSHPAAPPDLAERAMARGRRLIRLRRIRNAVLLVLLLAALVAAGVTAAAYSHPPRPLQVTPPVNGV' A
#
# COMPACT_ATOMS: atom_id res chain seq x y z
N MET A 1 -6.12 -48.47 9.65
CA MET A 1 -4.90 -47.97 8.96
C MET A 1 -5.35 -47.44 7.62
N LEU A 2 -5.12 -46.16 7.34
CA LEU A 2 -5.58 -45.47 6.13
C LEU A 2 -4.59 -45.74 4.99
N ASP A 3 -4.75 -46.88 4.33
CA ASP A 3 -4.03 -47.20 3.09
C ASP A 3 -4.82 -46.66 1.89
N LEU A 4 -4.97 -45.33 1.81
CA LEU A 4 -5.42 -44.68 0.58
C LEU A 4 -4.18 -44.45 -0.27
N SER A 5 -3.87 -45.46 -1.08
CA SER A 5 -3.01 -45.34 -2.26
C SER A 5 -3.50 -44.12 -3.05
N HIS A 6 -2.80 -42.99 -2.90
CA HIS A 6 -3.18 -41.74 -3.54
C HIS A 6 -3.00 -41.94 -5.05
N PRO A 7 -4.06 -41.81 -5.87
CA PRO A 7 -3.89 -41.83 -7.31
C PRO A 7 -2.93 -40.70 -7.66
N ALA A 8 -1.84 -41.02 -8.36
CA ALA A 8 -0.86 -40.05 -8.80
C ALA A 8 -1.60 -38.94 -9.57
N ALA A 9 -1.70 -37.76 -8.96
CA ALA A 9 -2.35 -36.63 -9.58
C ALA A 9 -1.72 -36.41 -10.96
N PRO A 10 -2.50 -36.30 -12.05
CA PRO A 10 -1.93 -36.03 -13.36
C PRO A 10 -1.05 -34.77 -13.28
N PRO A 11 0.13 -34.76 -13.93
CA PRO A 11 1.10 -33.67 -13.79
C PRO A 11 0.53 -32.30 -14.21
N ASP A 12 -0.48 -32.32 -15.07
CA ASP A 12 -1.21 -31.16 -15.59
C ASP A 12 -2.38 -30.70 -14.66
N LEU A 13 -2.58 -31.35 -13.50
CA LEU A 13 -3.65 -30.99 -12.56
C LEU A 13 -3.40 -29.61 -11.94
N ALA A 14 -2.14 -29.27 -11.68
CA ALA A 14 -1.74 -27.95 -11.21
C ALA A 14 -2.04 -26.86 -12.26
N GLU A 15 -1.74 -27.12 -13.53
CA GLU A 15 -1.96 -26.17 -14.62
C GLU A 15 -3.45 -25.99 -14.92
N ARG A 16 -4.25 -27.05 -14.88
CA ARG A 16 -5.72 -26.99 -14.98
C ARG A 16 -6.38 -26.30 -13.78
N ALA A 17 -5.88 -26.54 -12.57
CA ALA A 17 -6.34 -25.87 -11.36
C ALA A 17 -5.97 -24.38 -11.40
N MET A 18 -4.77 -24.04 -11.87
CA MET A 18 -4.38 -22.65 -12.12
C MET A 18 -5.25 -22.02 -13.19
N ALA A 19 -5.53 -22.70 -14.31
CA ALA A 19 -6.40 -22.22 -15.39
C ALA A 19 -7.82 -21.90 -14.90
N ARG A 20 -8.41 -22.75 -14.04
CA ARG A 20 -9.69 -22.50 -13.37
C ARG A 20 -9.60 -21.42 -12.28
N GLY A 21 -8.49 -21.38 -11.54
CA GLY A 21 -8.24 -20.45 -10.44
C GLY A 21 -7.89 -19.02 -10.86
N ARG A 22 -7.55 -18.78 -12.15
CA ARG A 22 -7.14 -17.45 -12.63
C ARG A 22 -8.18 -16.36 -12.36
N ARG A 23 -9.48 -16.71 -12.34
CA ARG A 23 -10.56 -15.76 -12.04
C ARG A 23 -10.53 -15.29 -10.58
N LEU A 24 -10.28 -16.20 -9.65
CA LEU A 24 -10.18 -15.90 -8.22
C LEU A 24 -8.87 -15.17 -7.87
N ILE A 25 -7.77 -15.52 -8.54
CA ILE A 25 -6.46 -14.88 -8.38
C ILE A 25 -6.48 -13.45 -8.94
N ARG A 26 -7.17 -13.19 -10.05
CA ARG A 26 -7.34 -11.83 -10.59
C ARG A 26 -8.03 -10.90 -9.60
N LEU A 27 -9.10 -11.34 -8.94
CA LEU A 27 -9.80 -10.53 -7.94
C LEU A 27 -8.90 -10.18 -6.75
N ARG A 28 -8.12 -11.16 -6.26
CA ARG A 28 -7.14 -10.91 -5.18
C ARG A 28 -6.03 -9.97 -5.62
N ARG A 29 -5.54 -10.10 -6.86
CA ARG A 29 -4.48 -9.24 -7.41
C ARG A 29 -4.98 -7.81 -7.62
N ILE A 30 -6.22 -7.62 -8.10
CA ILE A 30 -6.85 -6.30 -8.21
C ILE A 30 -7.03 -5.70 -6.83
N ARG A 31 -7.55 -6.46 -5.85
CA ARG A 31 -7.70 -5.97 -4.47
C ARG A 31 -6.36 -5.55 -3.87
N ASN A 32 -5.32 -6.37 -4.01
CA ASN A 32 -4.00 -6.04 -3.51
C ASN A 32 -3.39 -4.84 -4.27
N ALA A 33 -3.58 -4.74 -5.58
CA ALA A 33 -3.13 -3.59 -6.35
C ALA A 33 -3.85 -2.31 -5.91
N VAL A 34 -5.17 -2.36 -5.70
CA VAL A 34 -5.96 -1.24 -5.18
C VAL A 34 -5.49 -0.86 -3.78
N LEU A 35 -5.30 -1.83 -2.88
CA LEU A 35 -4.77 -1.56 -1.54
C LEU A 35 -3.38 -0.93 -1.58
N LEU A 36 -2.51 -1.40 -2.47
CA LEU A 36 -1.15 -0.88 -2.62
C LEU A 36 -1.16 0.55 -3.19
N VAL A 37 -2.00 0.82 -4.21
CA VAL A 37 -2.21 2.16 -4.75
C VAL A 37 -2.79 3.09 -3.67
N LEU A 38 -3.76 2.63 -2.89
CA LEU A 38 -4.35 3.41 -1.79
C LEU A 38 -3.31 3.72 -0.71
N LEU A 39 -2.48 2.75 -0.36
CA LEU A 39 -1.39 2.90 0.60
C LEU A 39 -0.35 3.93 0.11
N LEU A 40 0.05 3.85 -1.16
CA LEU A 40 0.96 4.81 -1.78
C LEU A 40 0.36 6.22 -1.79
N ALA A 41 -0.91 6.35 -2.17
CA ALA A 41 -1.62 7.64 -2.16
C ALA A 41 -1.67 8.24 -0.75
N ALA A 42 -1.96 7.41 0.26
CA ALA A 42 -1.96 7.84 1.66
C ALA A 42 -0.56 8.29 2.12
N LEU A 43 0.49 7.55 1.73
CA LEU A 43 1.87 7.90 2.06
C LEU A 43 2.28 9.25 1.45
N VAL A 44 1.92 9.50 0.19
CA VAL A 44 2.17 10.77 -0.50
C VAL A 44 1.41 11.90 0.18
N ALA A 45 0.12 11.72 0.47
CA ALA A 45 -0.69 12.73 1.14
C ALA A 45 -0.13 13.08 2.54
N ALA A 46 0.31 12.07 3.29
CA ALA A 46 0.96 12.25 4.59
C ALA A 46 2.28 13.03 4.44
N GLY A 47 3.11 12.67 3.45
CA GLY A 47 4.36 13.36 3.17
C GLY A 47 4.15 14.84 2.80
N VAL A 48 3.18 15.13 1.93
CA VAL A 48 2.82 16.52 1.56
C VAL A 48 2.33 17.30 2.77
N THR A 49 1.47 16.70 3.57
CA THR A 49 0.94 17.32 4.79
C THR A 49 2.07 17.62 5.77
N ALA A 50 2.94 16.65 6.04
CA ALA A 50 4.09 16.82 6.92
C ALA A 50 5.04 17.91 6.42
N ALA A 51 5.32 17.95 5.11
CA ALA A 51 6.14 18.98 4.50
C ALA A 51 5.51 20.38 4.66
N ALA A 52 4.20 20.50 4.48
CA ALA A 52 3.47 21.76 4.67
C ALA A 52 3.57 22.26 6.13
N TYR A 53 3.42 21.37 7.11
CA TYR A 53 3.53 21.73 8.53
C TYR A 53 4.98 21.92 9.00
N SER A 54 5.96 21.41 8.28
CA SER A 54 7.38 21.54 8.65
C SER A 54 7.95 22.95 8.45
N HIS A 55 7.21 23.86 7.80
CA HIS A 55 7.70 25.21 7.59
C HIS A 55 7.80 25.95 8.93
N PRO A 56 9.01 26.37 9.36
CA PRO A 56 9.14 27.19 10.56
C PRO A 56 8.37 28.50 10.34
N PRO A 57 7.74 29.06 11.38
CA PRO A 57 7.08 30.36 11.26
C PRO A 57 8.12 31.35 10.73
N ARG A 58 7.81 31.96 9.56
CA ARG A 58 8.61 33.08 9.03
C ARG A 58 8.78 34.05 10.20
N PRO A 59 10.00 34.42 10.60
CA PRO A 59 10.16 35.44 11.61
C PRO A 59 9.43 36.67 11.08
N LEU A 60 8.26 36.94 11.67
CA LEU A 60 7.57 38.19 11.47
C LEU A 60 8.61 39.22 11.84
N GLN A 61 8.94 40.07 10.88
CA GLN A 61 9.88 41.15 11.04
C GLN A 61 9.18 42.15 11.97
N VAL A 62 9.10 41.81 13.25
CA VAL A 62 8.64 42.68 14.31
C VAL A 62 9.73 43.71 14.43
N THR A 63 9.42 44.93 14.01
CA THR A 63 10.26 46.09 14.31
C THR A 63 10.48 46.06 15.82
N PRO A 64 11.73 45.97 16.31
CA PRO A 64 11.98 45.96 17.74
C PRO A 64 11.38 47.24 18.35
N PRO A 65 10.71 47.16 19.50
CA PRO A 65 10.11 48.33 20.12
C PRO A 65 11.22 49.33 20.42
N VAL A 66 11.13 50.52 19.81
CA VAL A 66 12.01 51.65 20.14
C VAL A 66 11.54 52.24 21.47
N ASN A 67 11.87 51.56 22.56
CA ASN A 67 11.84 52.20 23.87
C ASN A 67 13.09 53.07 23.96
N GLY A 68 12.98 54.26 23.36
CA GLY A 68 13.86 55.39 23.66
C GLY A 68 13.57 55.84 25.07
N VAL A 69 14.54 55.59 25.94
CA VAL A 69 14.72 56.26 27.24
C VAL A 69 14.79 57.76 27.08
#